data_AF-A0A962NK74-F1
#
_entry.id   AF-A0A962NK74-F1
#
_cell.length_a   1.000
_cell.length_b   1.000
_cell.length_c   1.000
_cell.angle_alpha   90.00
_cell.angle_beta   90.00
_cell.angle_gamma   90.00
#
_symmetry.space_group_name_H-M   'P 1'
#
loop_
_entity.id
_entity.type
_entity.pdbx_description
1 polymer ?
#
loop_
_entity_poly.entity_id
_entity_poly.type
_entity_poly.pdbx_seq_one_letter_code
_entity_poly.pdbx_strand_id
1 'polypeptide(L)'
;MNDKTSNNQGNDSEPLDLFLARQLRDLPRELEPTRDLWPGIERRIADHPQRKKSDWLSSWMPLGIAASLMMAASALTLSVIEFNRSEQRLVTTSDYLNEARVDYLKVRNPMVAKFTQVNSDLAPETLDVLYQNIDILAQARQQIEAQIRENPGDPQLVEMLMSIHEQELELLKQDYLAPSRSM
;
A
#
# COMPACT_ATOMS: atom_id res chain seq x y z
N MET A 1 -15.43 40.96 -22.06
CA MET A 1 -14.48 42.09 -22.01
C MET A 1 -14.41 42.51 -20.55
N ASN A 2 -13.35 42.13 -19.84
CA ASN A 2 -13.26 42.30 -18.38
C ASN A 2 -12.72 43.70 -18.06
N ASP A 3 -13.51 44.50 -17.35
CA ASP A 3 -13.11 45.78 -16.80
C ASP A 3 -12.49 45.56 -15.42
N LYS A 4 -11.20 45.84 -15.26
CA LYS A 4 -10.47 45.73 -14.00
C LYS A 4 -10.33 47.14 -13.42
N THR A 5 -11.20 47.47 -12.48
CA THR A 5 -11.01 48.61 -11.57
C THR A 5 -9.93 48.24 -10.55
N SER A 6 -8.75 48.84 -10.63
CA SER A 6 -7.75 48.79 -9.57
C SER A 6 -7.48 50.23 -9.11
N ASN A 7 -8.16 50.60 -8.02
CA ASN A 7 -8.12 51.93 -7.42
C ASN A 7 -6.77 52.10 -6.69
N ASN A 8 -5.98 53.06 -7.16
CA ASN A 8 -4.59 53.31 -6.77
C ASN A 8 -4.53 54.21 -5.52
N GLN A 9 -4.47 53.63 -4.32
CA GLN A 9 -4.18 54.35 -3.06
C GLN A 9 -2.67 54.26 -2.71
N GLY A 10 -1.80 54.67 -3.63
CA GLY A 10 -0.35 54.47 -3.49
C GLY A 10 0.53 55.70 -3.60
N ASN A 11 0.00 56.94 -3.65
CA ASN A 11 0.78 58.09 -4.14
C ASN A 11 0.93 59.29 -3.18
N ASP A 12 0.44 59.20 -1.95
CA ASP A 12 0.49 60.34 -1.00
C ASP A 12 1.76 60.32 -0.11
N SER A 13 2.47 59.19 -0.06
CA SER A 13 3.65 58.98 0.79
C SER A 13 4.99 59.30 0.09
N GLU A 14 5.06 59.12 -1.23
CA GLU A 14 6.23 59.42 -2.08
C GLU A 14 6.84 60.83 -1.87
N PRO A 15 6.05 61.94 -1.89
CA PRO A 15 6.61 63.27 -1.68
C PRO A 15 7.11 63.49 -0.24
N LEU A 16 6.48 62.83 0.74
CA LEU A 16 6.90 62.87 2.13
C LEU A 16 8.23 62.13 2.32
N ASP A 17 8.36 60.94 1.74
CA ASP A 17 9.58 60.12 1.81
C ASP A 17 10.80 60.83 1.22
N LEU A 18 10.63 61.53 0.09
CA LEU A 18 11.68 62.35 -0.52
C LEU A 18 12.09 63.54 0.35
N PHE A 19 11.12 64.17 1.03
CA PHE A 19 11.38 65.27 1.96
C PHE A 19 12.10 64.80 3.23
N LEU A 20 11.73 63.63 3.78
CA LEU A 20 12.44 62.99 4.88
C LEU A 20 13.86 62.58 4.47
N ALA A 21 14.03 61.94 3.32
CA ALA A 21 15.34 61.52 2.82
C ALA A 21 16.33 62.70 2.71
N ARG A 22 15.83 63.88 2.30
CA ARG A 22 16.65 65.09 2.25
C ARG A 22 17.04 65.60 3.64
N GLN A 23 16.12 65.59 4.61
CA GLN A 23 16.43 65.97 6.00
C GLN A 23 17.39 64.99 6.68
N LEU A 24 17.26 63.68 6.42
CA LEU A 24 18.18 62.66 6.94
C LEU A 24 19.62 62.87 6.45
N ARG A 25 19.79 63.40 5.23
CA ARG A 25 21.12 63.70 4.67
C ARG A 25 21.82 64.83 5.41
N ASP A 26 21.06 65.78 5.95
CA ASP A 26 21.58 66.97 6.62
C ASP A 26 21.73 66.78 8.14
N LEU A 27 21.30 65.63 8.69
CA LEU A 27 21.52 65.26 10.08
C LEU A 27 22.95 64.74 10.29
N PRO A 28 23.61 65.09 11.41
CA PRO A 28 24.90 64.50 11.75
C PRO A 28 24.73 62.99 11.94
N ARG A 29 25.68 62.21 11.40
CA ARG A 29 25.64 60.74 11.43
C ARG A 29 25.71 60.17 12.84
N GLU A 30 26.28 60.94 13.77
CA GLU A 30 26.47 60.56 15.16
C GLU A 30 26.04 61.73 16.05
N LEU A 31 25.16 61.45 17.01
CA LEU A 31 24.80 62.36 18.09
C LEU A 31 25.28 61.73 19.39
N GLU A 32 26.21 62.38 20.08
CA GLU A 32 26.51 62.02 21.46
C GLU A 32 25.43 62.59 22.39
N PRO A 33 24.92 61.79 23.34
CA PRO A 33 23.94 62.28 24.29
C PRO A 33 24.55 63.35 25.21
N THR A 34 23.85 64.47 25.41
CA THR A 34 24.30 65.61 26.23
C THR A 34 24.55 65.26 27.70
N ARG A 35 24.10 64.08 28.16
CA ARG A 35 24.25 63.59 29.53
C ARG A 35 24.37 62.08 29.57
N ASP A 36 24.95 61.57 30.65
CA ASP A 36 24.98 60.14 30.94
C ASP A 36 23.56 59.60 31.20
N LEU A 37 23.14 58.66 30.36
CA LEU A 37 21.83 58.00 30.43
C LEU A 37 21.87 56.71 31.24
N TRP A 38 23.07 56.21 31.57
CA TRP A 38 23.26 54.93 32.22
C TRP A 38 22.53 54.81 33.57
N PRO A 39 22.56 55.81 34.47
CA PRO A 39 21.86 55.72 35.76
C PRO A 39 20.34 55.58 35.62
N GLY A 40 19.76 56.14 34.57
CA GLY A 40 18.32 56.04 34.29
C GLY A 40 17.93 54.67 33.72
N ILE A 41 18.78 54.11 32.88
CA ILE A 41 18.58 52.77 32.28
C ILE A 41 18.73 51.69 33.35
N GLU A 42 19.77 51.77 34.17
CA GLU A 42 20.03 50.84 35.27
C GLU A 42 18.83 50.74 36.22
N ARG A 43 18.26 51.89 36.60
CA ARG A 43 17.08 51.94 37.48
C ARG A 43 15.87 51.25 36.85
N ARG A 44 15.61 51.48 35.56
CA ARG A 44 14.47 50.84 34.86
C ARG A 44 14.66 49.35 34.63
N ILE A 45 15.90 48.88 34.44
CA ILE A 45 16.20 47.43 34.34
C ILE A 45 15.98 46.76 35.69
N ALA A 46 16.41 47.40 36.78
CA ALA A 46 16.19 46.90 38.14
C ALA A 46 14.71 46.84 38.50
N ASP A 47 13.93 47.85 38.08
CA ASP A 47 12.48 47.93 38.36
C ASP A 47 11.64 46.99 37.47
N HIS A 48 12.18 46.51 36.33
CA HIS A 48 11.49 45.61 35.40
C HIS A 48 12.32 44.35 35.08
N PRO A 49 12.45 43.40 36.03
CA PRO A 49 13.08 42.11 35.74
C PRO A 49 12.32 41.38 34.63
N GLN A 50 13.03 40.85 33.64
CA GLN A 50 12.45 40.09 32.54
C GLN A 50 11.61 38.94 33.11
N ARG A 51 10.33 38.85 32.70
CA ARG A 51 9.41 37.81 33.15
C ARG A 51 10.03 36.44 32.90
N LYS A 52 10.26 35.66 33.96
CA LYS A 52 10.63 34.25 33.86
C LYS A 52 9.63 33.56 32.94
N LYS A 53 10.11 32.86 31.90
CA LYS A 53 9.25 32.06 31.01
C LYS A 53 8.41 31.13 31.88
N SER A 54 7.09 31.26 31.72
CA SER A 54 6.09 30.57 32.54
C SER A 54 6.26 29.05 32.47
N ASP A 55 6.22 28.39 33.63
CA ASP A 55 6.24 26.92 33.82
C ASP A 55 5.01 26.20 33.23
N TRP A 56 4.13 26.89 32.51
CA TRP A 56 2.90 26.33 31.92
C TRP A 56 3.19 25.11 31.02
N LEU A 57 4.27 25.09 30.25
CA LEU A 57 4.60 23.91 29.42
C LEU A 57 4.90 22.65 30.25
N SER A 58 5.32 22.77 31.51
CA SER A 58 5.60 21.63 32.40
C SER A 58 4.32 20.90 32.82
N SER A 59 3.21 21.63 32.97
CA SER A 59 1.94 21.06 33.43
C SER A 59 1.13 20.34 32.34
N TRP A 60 1.44 20.55 31.06
CA TRP A 60 0.79 19.87 29.92
C TRP A 60 1.60 18.70 29.36
N MET A 61 2.85 18.53 29.81
CA MET A 61 3.71 17.42 29.41
C MET A 61 3.11 16.02 29.68
N PRO A 62 2.45 15.73 30.83
CA PRO A 62 1.84 14.41 31.03
C PRO A 62 0.64 14.14 30.11
N LEU A 63 -0.08 15.17 29.66
CA LEU A 63 -1.21 15.05 28.73
C LEU A 63 -0.74 14.69 27.30
N GLY A 64 0.40 15.22 26.86
CA GLY A 64 0.99 14.87 25.56
C GLY A 64 1.47 13.41 25.49
N ILE A 65 2.03 12.89 26.59
CA ILE A 65 2.50 11.50 26.67
C ILE A 65 1.32 10.53 26.57
N ALA A 66 0.21 10.78 27.29
CA ALA A 66 -0.97 9.93 27.24
C ALA A 66 -1.60 9.85 25.84
N ALA A 67 -1.68 10.98 25.12
CA ALA A 67 -2.20 11.03 23.76
C ALA A 67 -1.35 10.21 22.78
N SER A 68 -0.01 10.29 22.90
CA SER A 68 0.90 9.51 22.05
C SER A 68 0.77 7.99 22.28
N LEU A 69 0.57 7.56 23.54
CA LEU A 69 0.37 6.16 23.88
C LEU A 69 -0.95 5.62 23.33
N MET A 70 -2.02 6.43 23.37
CA MET A 70 -3.31 6.06 22.76
C MET A 70 -3.23 5.95 21.24
N MET A 71 -2.54 6.87 20.56
CA MET A 71 -2.32 6.78 19.12
C MET A 71 -1.49 5.55 18.74
N ALA A 72 -0.41 5.27 19.48
CA ALA A 72 0.41 4.08 19.25
C ALA A 72 -0.38 2.78 19.48
N ALA A 73 -1.17 2.71 20.56
CA ALA A 73 -2.04 1.58 20.84
C ALA A 73 -3.10 1.39 19.76
N SER A 74 -3.72 2.48 19.28
CA SER A 74 -4.70 2.43 18.19
C SER A 74 -4.07 2.02 16.86
N ALA A 75 -2.86 2.47 16.56
CA ALA A 75 -2.14 2.05 15.35
C ALA A 75 -1.78 0.55 15.43
N LEU A 76 -1.36 0.08 16.62
CA LEU A 76 -1.03 -1.32 16.85
C LEU A 76 -2.27 -2.22 16.73
N THR A 77 -3.42 -1.82 17.28
CA THR A 77 -4.66 -2.63 17.18
C THR A 77 -5.13 -2.74 15.73
N LEU A 78 -5.07 -1.66 14.94
CA LEU A 78 -5.39 -1.71 13.52
C LEU A 78 -4.44 -2.64 12.75
N SER A 79 -3.12 -2.54 13.02
CA SER A 79 -2.12 -3.40 12.40
C SER A 79 -2.30 -4.88 12.75
N VAL A 80 -2.64 -5.21 14.01
CA VAL A 80 -2.92 -6.58 14.44
C VAL A 80 -4.20 -7.12 13.78
N ILE A 81 -5.23 -6.30 13.63
CA ILE A 81 -6.48 -6.71 12.96
C ILE A 81 -6.23 -6.99 11.47
N GLU A 82 -5.45 -6.17 10.78
CA GLU A 82 -5.11 -6.38 9.36
C GLU A 82 -4.26 -7.65 9.18
N PHE A 83 -3.26 -7.85 10.03
CA PHE A 83 -2.42 -9.06 10.00
C PHE A 83 -3.23 -10.34 10.28
N ASN A 84 -4.14 -10.29 11.25
CA ASN A 84 -4.99 -11.44 11.58
C ASN A 84 -6.00 -11.77 10.46
N ARG A 85 -6.50 -10.75 9.73
CA ARG A 85 -7.34 -10.96 8.53
C ARG A 85 -6.57 -11.61 7.39
N SER A 86 -5.31 -11.22 7.17
CA SER A 86 -4.47 -11.86 6.13
C SER A 86 -4.17 -13.32 6.45
N GLU A 87 -3.78 -13.62 7.69
CA GLU A 87 -3.56 -15.00 8.16
C GLU A 87 -4.82 -15.85 8.00
N GLN A 88 -5.98 -15.34 8.45
CA GLN A 88 -7.25 -16.05 8.33
C GLN A 88 -7.65 -16.30 6.87
N ARG A 89 -7.39 -15.34 5.97
CA ARG A 89 -7.65 -15.50 4.52
C ARG A 89 -6.72 -16.52 3.87
N LEU A 90 -5.46 -16.60 4.29
CA LEU A 90 -4.52 -17.60 3.80
C LEU A 90 -4.96 -19.01 4.21
N VAL A 91 -5.36 -19.19 5.47
CA VAL A 91 -5.88 -20.47 5.98
C VAL A 91 -7.13 -20.90 5.21
N THR A 92 -8.13 -20.03 5.04
CA THR A 92 -9.35 -20.39 4.31
C THR A 92 -9.09 -20.69 2.83
N THR A 93 -8.14 -19.99 2.21
CA THR A 93 -7.73 -20.25 0.83
C THR A 93 -7.03 -21.61 0.71
N SER A 94 -6.15 -21.94 1.66
CA SER A 94 -5.47 -23.25 1.69
C SER A 94 -6.43 -24.41 1.91
N ASP A 95 -7.43 -24.25 2.78
CA ASP A 95 -8.46 -25.26 3.04
C ASP A 95 -9.32 -25.50 1.80
N TYR A 96 -9.77 -24.42 1.15
CA TYR A 96 -10.53 -24.48 -0.11
C TYR A 96 -9.75 -25.19 -1.21
N LEU A 97 -8.46 -24.87 -1.39
CA LEU A 97 -7.61 -25.51 -2.40
C LEU A 97 -7.42 -27.00 -2.12
N ASN A 98 -7.32 -27.39 -0.84
CA ASN A 98 -7.17 -28.79 -0.48
C ASN A 98 -8.46 -29.58 -0.73
N GLU A 99 -9.62 -29.01 -0.41
CA GLU A 99 -10.93 -29.59 -0.73
C GLU A 99 -11.12 -29.74 -2.25
N ALA A 100 -10.86 -28.67 -3.01
CA ALA A 100 -10.95 -28.68 -4.46
C ALA A 100 -10.02 -29.74 -5.10
N ARG A 101 -8.80 -29.91 -4.57
CA ARG A 101 -7.88 -30.98 -5.00
C ARG A 101 -8.49 -32.36 -4.76
N VAL A 102 -9.03 -32.60 -3.57
CA VAL A 102 -9.63 -33.89 -3.21
C VAL A 102 -10.80 -34.21 -4.15
N ASP A 103 -11.66 -33.25 -4.43
CA ASP A 103 -12.80 -33.44 -5.33
C ASP A 103 -12.38 -33.65 -6.78
N TYR A 104 -11.39 -32.90 -7.26
CA TYR A 104 -10.78 -33.14 -8.56
C TYR A 104 -10.22 -34.57 -8.67
N LEU A 105 -9.48 -35.08 -7.67
CA LEU A 105 -8.93 -36.43 -7.69
C LEU A 105 -10.01 -37.53 -7.69
N LYS A 106 -11.13 -37.31 -6.99
CA LYS A 106 -12.28 -38.25 -7.01
C LYS A 106 -12.87 -38.40 -8.41
N VAL A 107 -12.88 -37.34 -9.21
CA VAL A 107 -13.39 -37.37 -10.59
C VAL A 107 -12.33 -37.87 -11.57
N ARG A 108 -11.09 -37.39 -11.42
CA ARG A 108 -9.97 -37.69 -12.31
C ARG A 108 -9.58 -39.17 -12.30
N ASN A 109 -9.40 -39.76 -11.11
CA ASN A 109 -8.90 -41.13 -10.99
C ASN A 109 -9.76 -42.17 -11.73
N PRO A 110 -11.10 -42.22 -11.58
CA PRO A 110 -11.91 -43.15 -12.35
C PRO A 110 -11.92 -42.83 -13.85
N MET A 111 -11.80 -41.56 -14.24
CA MET A 111 -11.67 -41.17 -15.65
C MET A 111 -10.38 -41.69 -16.27
N VAL A 112 -9.23 -41.54 -15.61
CA VAL A 112 -7.94 -42.07 -16.09
C VAL A 112 -7.96 -43.59 -16.23
N ALA A 113 -8.54 -44.30 -15.25
CA ALA A 113 -8.66 -45.75 -15.30
C ALA A 113 -9.50 -46.20 -16.51
N LYS A 114 -10.65 -45.54 -16.72
CA LYS A 114 -11.56 -45.83 -17.84
C LYS A 114 -10.93 -45.47 -19.18
N PHE A 115 -10.25 -44.34 -19.24
CA PHE A 115 -9.52 -43.87 -20.41
C PHE A 115 -8.46 -44.89 -20.85
N THR A 116 -7.64 -45.37 -19.91
CA THR A 116 -6.62 -46.40 -20.19
C THR A 116 -7.25 -47.69 -20.70
N GLN A 117 -8.43 -48.06 -20.19
CA GLN A 117 -9.16 -49.24 -20.64
C GLN A 117 -9.76 -49.09 -22.04
N VAL A 118 -10.33 -47.93 -22.37
CA VAL A 118 -11.01 -47.70 -23.66
C VAL A 118 -10.01 -47.48 -24.78
N ASN A 119 -8.87 -46.86 -24.47
CA ASN A 119 -7.87 -46.48 -25.45
C ASN A 119 -6.79 -47.56 -25.68
N SER A 120 -6.86 -48.71 -25.01
CA SER A 120 -5.86 -49.79 -25.15
C SER A 120 -5.70 -50.32 -26.57
N ASP A 121 -6.72 -50.13 -27.40
CA ASP A 121 -6.80 -50.67 -28.76
C ASP A 121 -6.39 -49.64 -29.84
N LEU A 122 -6.06 -48.41 -29.43
CA LEU A 122 -5.55 -47.38 -30.34
C LEU A 122 -4.15 -47.71 -30.87
N ALA A 123 -3.82 -47.15 -32.04
CA ALA A 123 -2.46 -47.23 -32.58
C ALA A 123 -1.44 -46.64 -31.57
N PRO A 124 -0.25 -47.26 -31.39
CA PRO A 124 0.74 -46.82 -30.42
C PRO A 124 1.12 -45.34 -30.56
N GLU A 125 1.22 -44.84 -31.78
CA GLU A 125 1.58 -43.45 -32.06
C GLU A 125 0.52 -42.45 -31.56
N THR A 126 -0.77 -42.82 -31.64
CA THR A 126 -1.88 -42.01 -31.14
C THR A 126 -1.92 -42.04 -29.61
N LEU A 127 -1.67 -43.21 -29.01
CA LEU A 127 -1.57 -43.35 -27.55
C LEU A 127 -0.44 -42.51 -26.97
N ASP A 128 0.73 -42.51 -27.60
CA ASP A 128 1.89 -41.77 -27.13
C ASP A 128 1.63 -40.26 -27.10
N VAL A 129 1.06 -39.69 -28.17
CA VAL A 129 0.70 -38.26 -28.22
C VAL A 129 -0.29 -37.90 -27.12
N LEU A 130 -1.23 -38.79 -26.88
CA LEU A 130 -2.29 -38.56 -25.93
C LEU A 130 -1.80 -38.64 -24.47
N TYR A 131 -1.00 -39.64 -24.14
CA TYR A 131 -0.33 -39.72 -22.84
C TYR A 131 0.64 -38.55 -22.62
N GLN A 132 1.33 -38.10 -23.67
CA GLN A 132 2.18 -36.92 -23.61
C GLN A 132 1.39 -35.66 -23.26
N ASN A 133 0.21 -35.45 -23.85
CA ASN A 133 -0.64 -34.30 -23.54
C ASN A 133 -1.13 -34.32 -22.08
N ILE A 134 -1.53 -35.50 -21.58
CA ILE A 134 -1.92 -35.66 -20.17
C ILE A 134 -0.72 -35.35 -19.24
N ASP A 135 0.48 -35.82 -19.60
CA ASP A 135 1.67 -35.59 -18.80
C ASP A 135 2.07 -34.11 -18.77
N ILE A 136 1.96 -33.40 -19.90
CA ILE A 136 2.19 -31.94 -19.97
C ILE A 136 1.25 -31.20 -19.00
N LEU A 137 -0.04 -31.54 -18.99
CA LEU A 137 -1.02 -30.93 -18.07
C LEU A 137 -0.71 -31.28 -16.61
N ALA A 138 -0.29 -32.51 -16.33
CA ALA A 138 0.11 -32.93 -14.99
C ALA A 138 1.35 -32.19 -14.48
N GLN A 139 2.35 -31.98 -15.35
CA GLN A 139 3.55 -31.19 -15.04
C GLN A 139 3.19 -29.71 -14.79
N ALA A 140 2.35 -29.11 -15.64
CA ALA A 140 1.89 -27.74 -15.46
C ALA A 140 1.17 -27.57 -14.11
N ARG A 141 0.28 -28.50 -13.75
CA ARG A 141 -0.40 -28.53 -12.45
C ARG A 141 0.61 -28.54 -11.30
N GLN A 142 1.63 -29.41 -11.35
CA GLN A 142 2.64 -29.49 -10.30
C GLN A 142 3.44 -28.19 -10.15
N GLN A 143 3.78 -27.54 -11.27
CA GLN A 143 4.48 -26.25 -11.26
C GLN A 143 3.63 -25.16 -10.61
N ILE A 144 2.34 -25.09 -10.95
CA ILE A 144 1.41 -24.12 -10.37
C ILE A 144 1.21 -24.39 -8.88
N GLU A 145 1.01 -25.64 -8.47
CA GLU A 145 0.92 -26.02 -7.05
C GLU A 145 2.18 -25.63 -6.27
N ALA A 146 3.37 -25.74 -6.89
CA ALA A 146 4.61 -25.29 -6.27
C ALA A 146 4.64 -23.77 -6.12
N GLN A 147 4.25 -23.01 -7.14
CA GLN A 147 4.19 -21.55 -7.07
C GLN A 147 3.14 -21.04 -6.08
N ILE A 148 2.00 -21.73 -5.94
CA ILE A 148 0.98 -21.39 -4.93
C ILE A 148 1.54 -21.57 -3.52
N ARG A 149 2.40 -22.56 -3.27
CA ARG A 149 3.06 -22.69 -1.96
C ARG A 149 4.00 -21.52 -1.67
N GLU A 150 4.63 -20.96 -2.68
CA GLU A 150 5.51 -19.79 -2.55
C GLU A 150 4.71 -18.49 -2.42
N ASN A 151 3.58 -18.37 -3.15
CA ASN A 151 2.73 -17.19 -3.21
C ASN A 151 1.25 -17.54 -3.00
N PRO A 152 0.83 -17.95 -1.78
CA PRO A 152 -0.52 -18.47 -1.50
C PRO A 152 -1.63 -17.43 -1.60
N GLY A 153 -1.28 -16.14 -1.68
CA GLY A 153 -2.22 -15.03 -1.81
C GLY A 153 -2.52 -14.61 -3.25
N ASP A 154 -1.90 -15.23 -4.26
CA ASP A 154 -2.09 -14.86 -5.66
C ASP A 154 -3.34 -15.56 -6.25
N PRO A 155 -4.45 -14.82 -6.51
CA PRO A 155 -5.66 -15.40 -7.07
C PRO A 155 -5.48 -15.89 -8.51
N GLN A 156 -4.52 -15.36 -9.27
CA GLN A 156 -4.28 -15.77 -10.65
C GLN A 156 -3.73 -17.20 -10.71
N LEU A 157 -2.87 -17.58 -9.75
CA LEU A 157 -2.36 -18.95 -9.66
C LEU A 157 -3.48 -19.94 -9.33
N VAL A 158 -4.43 -19.55 -8.47
CA VAL A 158 -5.61 -20.36 -8.13
C VAL A 158 -6.50 -20.58 -9.35
N GLU A 159 -6.80 -19.51 -10.09
CA GLU A 159 -7.58 -19.58 -11.32
C GLU A 159 -6.91 -20.48 -12.37
N MET A 160 -5.60 -20.31 -12.56
CA MET A 160 -4.83 -21.12 -13.50
C MET A 160 -4.84 -22.61 -13.10
N LEU A 161 -4.72 -22.92 -11.80
CA LEU A 161 -4.82 -24.30 -11.31
C LEU A 161 -6.19 -24.91 -11.65
N MET A 162 -7.27 -24.17 -11.46
CA MET A 162 -8.63 -24.62 -11.81
C MET A 162 -8.78 -24.83 -13.32
N SER A 163 -8.23 -23.93 -14.14
CA SER A 163 -8.27 -24.09 -15.60
C SER A 163 -7.54 -25.35 -16.08
N ILE A 164 -6.41 -25.70 -15.47
CA ILE A 164 -5.66 -26.93 -15.77
C ILE A 164 -6.45 -28.16 -15.36
N HIS A 165 -7.12 -28.13 -14.20
CA HIS A 165 -8.02 -29.22 -13.79
C HIS A 165 -9.13 -29.45 -14.80
N GLU A 166 -9.77 -28.38 -15.29
CA GLU A 166 -10.85 -28.46 -16.27
C GLU A 166 -10.35 -29.04 -17.61
N GLN A 167 -9.22 -28.54 -18.13
CA GLN A 167 -8.62 -29.01 -19.38
C GLN A 167 -8.26 -30.50 -19.32
N GLU A 168 -7.69 -30.97 -18.22
CA GLU A 168 -7.35 -32.38 -18.07
C GLU A 168 -8.60 -33.27 -18.01
N LEU A 169 -9.64 -32.83 -17.30
CA LEU A 169 -10.90 -33.55 -17.27
C LEU A 169 -11.60 -33.53 -18.63
N GLU A 170 -11.49 -32.45 -19.40
CA GLU A 170 -12.02 -32.35 -20.77
C GLU A 170 -11.29 -33.31 -21.72
N LEU A 171 -9.96 -33.35 -21.66
CA LEU A 171 -9.15 -34.29 -22.46
C LEU A 171 -9.54 -35.74 -22.15
N LEU A 172 -9.69 -36.09 -20.87
CA LEU A 172 -10.13 -37.42 -20.44
C LEU A 172 -11.57 -37.75 -20.89
N LYS A 173 -12.44 -36.74 -21.02
CA LYS A 173 -13.83 -36.90 -21.50
C LYS A 173 -13.93 -36.99 -23.02
N GLN A 174 -13.13 -36.23 -23.77
CA GLN A 174 -13.23 -36.13 -25.21
C GLN A 174 -12.97 -37.50 -25.86
N ASP A 175 -11.95 -38.21 -25.40
CA ASP A 175 -11.66 -39.57 -25.90
C ASP A 175 -12.62 -40.62 -25.37
N TYR A 176 -13.30 -40.36 -24.25
CA TYR A 176 -14.42 -41.20 -23.82
C TYR A 176 -15.60 -41.14 -24.81
N LEU A 177 -15.79 -40.02 -25.51
CA LEU A 177 -16.87 -39.82 -26.48
C LEU A 177 -16.48 -40.13 -27.93
N ALA A 178 -15.18 -40.15 -28.24
CA ALA A 178 -14.65 -40.45 -29.57
C ALA A 178 -14.37 -41.94 -29.95
N PRO A 179 -14.60 -43.00 -29.13
CA PRO A 179 -14.18 -44.36 -29.47
C PRO A 179 -15.02 -45.02 -30.59
N SER A 180 -15.91 -44.27 -31.25
CA SER A 180 -16.85 -44.77 -32.27
C SER A 180 -16.55 -44.31 -33.71
N ARG A 181 -15.37 -43.74 -33.99
CA ARG A 181 -14.98 -43.34 -35.36
C ARG A 181 -13.63 -43.93 -35.78
N SER A 182 -13.59 -45.25 -35.92
CA SER A 182 -12.75 -45.91 -36.92
C SER A 182 -13.35 -47.28 -37.21
N MET A 183 -14.28 -47.30 -38.17
CA MET A 183 -14.57 -48.48 -38.99
C MET A 183 -13.92 -48.28 -40.36
#